data_AF-A0A9D9MFS2-F1
#
_entry.id   AF-A0A9D9MFS2-F1
#
_cell.length_a   1.000
_cell.length_b   1.000
_cell.length_c   1.000
_cell.angle_alpha   90.00
_cell.angle_beta   90.00
_cell.angle_gamma   90.00
#
_symmetry.space_group_name_H-M   'P 1'
#
loop_
_entity.id
_entity.type
_entity.pdbx_description
1 polymer ?
#
loop_
_entity_poly.entity_id
_entity_poly.type
_entity_poly.pdbx_seq_one_letter_code
_entity_poly.pdbx_strand_id
1 'polypeptide(L)'
;PAAAPRAARVSRPAPVRGLQSGKRTLVIPVQFADVSYKYTANHIDAMLNQDGYAFEGATGSAAEYLRAQFGADVPFVFDVAPLVTLPSPRATYGANNASGNDSNPALAVKEACELLEAVVDFAQYDTDGDGFVDELFVFFAGQDEADGGGSECIWSHQWSLPEAGYSCLVDGVQVGFYAMTSELMWTSRGLALNTIGSFCHEYSHLLGLNDLYDTDYADSGGETPGVWGYLSLMDTGCYSNDGRTPPSYCALELEILGLGSEETLTAGFYTLDALADSQRYFRMNTEDDDIYYLIECRRTAGWDTYVGSSGLLVYRINKSEQSFSYSTAYGRISARSRWELNEINCNPSHRCAEVVGPETPPEDYKRSPDKISGLFYPGVNLRYTGFACEESPLKLSDIALTQTGVSFTVTGPIVMDRTDIFQDAVILGWHLEEDTPDGGPVYVEWTVGGEVHTAACHPYEGRNYALTLDGLEPGVTYPVSVYILGYEGERISFDSLIPTKSYYPGSYPAIALSGAERHISGAFKQGAKIPLRVMNLSGATEVRWTFGGVAVRVGLDGYFQLDSSGQLRAEIHYRNGDTEVIVKEISVK
;
A
#
# COMPACT_ATOMS: atom_id res chain seq x y z
N PRO A 1 -0.48 -23.62 -23.94
CA PRO A 1 -0.56 -22.93 -25.25
C PRO A 1 -0.07 -21.50 -25.05
N ALA A 2 1.17 -21.22 -25.48
CA ALA A 2 1.71 -19.86 -25.45
C ALA A 2 1.05 -19.09 -26.60
N ALA A 3 0.22 -18.10 -26.27
CA ALA A 3 -0.33 -17.15 -27.22
C ALA A 3 0.52 -15.89 -27.14
N ALA A 4 0.93 -15.38 -28.31
CA ALA A 4 1.65 -14.14 -28.50
C ALA A 4 0.96 -12.94 -27.80
N PRO A 5 1.63 -11.79 -27.60
CA PRO A 5 1.05 -10.65 -26.90
C PRO A 5 -0.09 -10.14 -27.78
N ARG A 6 -1.31 -10.12 -27.24
CA ARG A 6 -2.45 -9.65 -28.01
C ARG A 6 -2.59 -8.15 -27.85
N ALA A 7 -2.65 -7.45 -28.99
CA ALA A 7 -2.53 -6.01 -29.09
C ALA A 7 -3.72 -5.21 -28.49
N ALA A 8 -4.55 -5.80 -27.65
CA ALA A 8 -5.89 -5.32 -27.34
C ALA A 8 -6.09 -4.63 -26.01
N ARG A 9 -5.11 -3.87 -25.53
CA ARG A 9 -5.21 -3.15 -24.26
C ARG A 9 -4.46 -1.83 -24.38
N VAL A 10 -5.15 -0.72 -24.21
CA VAL A 10 -4.52 0.61 -24.11
C VAL A 10 -4.85 1.16 -22.74
N SER A 11 -3.82 1.56 -21.99
CA SER A 11 -4.04 2.14 -20.67
C SER A 11 -4.94 3.37 -20.79
N ARG A 12 -5.99 3.42 -19.96
CA ARG A 12 -6.79 4.64 -19.85
C ARG A 12 -5.91 5.70 -19.17
N PRO A 13 -5.65 6.87 -19.80
CA PRO A 13 -4.64 7.81 -19.32
C PRO A 13 -4.92 8.45 -17.93
N ALA A 14 -6.10 8.22 -17.37
CA ALA A 14 -6.42 8.60 -16.00
C ALA A 14 -7.47 7.64 -15.41
N PRO A 15 -7.37 7.28 -14.11
CA PRO A 15 -8.47 6.64 -13.39
C PRO A 15 -9.69 7.55 -13.44
N VAL A 16 -10.89 6.95 -13.43
CA VAL A 16 -12.15 7.70 -13.37
C VAL A 16 -12.16 8.49 -12.06
N ARG A 17 -11.71 9.76 -12.11
CA ARG A 17 -11.65 10.63 -10.94
C ARG A 17 -13.07 10.93 -10.48
N GLY A 18 -13.45 10.29 -9.38
CA GLY A 18 -14.78 10.39 -8.81
C GLY A 18 -15.77 9.56 -9.62
N LEU A 19 -16.02 8.33 -9.18
CA LEU A 19 -17.33 7.71 -9.36
C LEU A 19 -18.34 8.64 -8.65
N GLN A 20 -18.84 9.64 -9.37
CA GLN A 20 -19.89 10.51 -8.89
C GLN A 20 -21.15 9.67 -8.67
N SER A 21 -21.98 10.07 -7.71
CA SER A 21 -23.26 9.40 -7.51
C SER A 21 -24.06 9.45 -8.82
N GLY A 22 -24.37 8.30 -9.41
CA GLY A 22 -25.18 8.22 -10.62
C GLY A 22 -24.46 7.74 -11.89
N LYS A 23 -23.16 7.36 -11.84
CA LYS A 23 -22.54 6.65 -12.97
C LYS A 23 -23.32 5.36 -13.28
N ARG A 24 -23.72 5.23 -14.54
CA ARG A 24 -24.45 4.09 -15.08
C ARG A 24 -23.61 3.49 -16.18
N THR A 25 -23.52 2.16 -16.19
CA THR A 25 -22.81 1.43 -17.24
C THR A 25 -23.83 0.76 -18.14
N LEU A 26 -23.76 1.03 -19.44
CA LEU A 26 -24.55 0.30 -20.42
C LEU A 26 -23.92 -1.08 -20.66
N VAL A 27 -24.69 -2.14 -20.47
CA VAL A 27 -24.27 -3.52 -20.72
C VAL A 27 -25.06 -4.09 -21.89
N ILE A 28 -24.36 -4.47 -22.96
CA ILE A 28 -24.99 -4.97 -24.19
C ILE A 28 -24.75 -6.47 -24.35
N PRO A 29 -25.79 -7.32 -24.21
CA PRO A 29 -25.71 -8.70 -24.66
C PRO A 29 -25.80 -8.78 -26.18
N VAL A 30 -24.81 -9.41 -26.78
CA VAL A 30 -24.62 -9.53 -28.23
C VAL A 30 -24.60 -11.00 -28.63
N GLN A 31 -25.35 -11.34 -29.68
CA GLN A 31 -25.19 -12.62 -30.38
C GLN A 31 -24.81 -12.40 -31.85
N PHE A 32 -24.33 -13.45 -32.49
CA PHE A 32 -23.84 -13.42 -33.87
C PHE A 32 -24.86 -14.08 -34.81
N ALA A 33 -24.68 -13.90 -36.12
CA ALA A 33 -25.58 -14.51 -37.11
C ALA A 33 -25.61 -16.06 -37.06
N ASP A 34 -24.53 -16.69 -36.56
CA ASP A 34 -24.32 -18.13 -36.50
C ASP A 34 -24.20 -18.69 -35.07
N VAL A 35 -24.08 -17.83 -34.05
CA VAL A 35 -23.95 -18.23 -32.65
C VAL A 35 -24.99 -17.48 -31.81
N SER A 36 -25.98 -18.21 -31.31
CA SER A 36 -27.06 -17.67 -30.48
C SER A 36 -26.70 -17.64 -29.00
N TYR A 37 -27.22 -16.63 -28.31
CA TYR A 37 -27.14 -16.49 -26.86
C TYR A 37 -27.93 -17.62 -26.18
N LYS A 38 -27.40 -18.24 -25.11
CA LYS A 38 -28.03 -19.35 -24.38
C LYS A 38 -28.84 -18.89 -23.16
N TYR A 39 -28.41 -17.85 -22.48
CA TYR A 39 -29.03 -17.29 -21.30
C TYR A 39 -29.82 -16.02 -21.62
N THR A 40 -30.88 -15.74 -20.87
CA THR A 40 -31.64 -14.50 -21.08
C THR A 40 -30.89 -13.29 -20.52
N ALA A 41 -31.17 -12.09 -21.04
CA ALA A 41 -30.71 -10.83 -20.45
C ALA A 41 -30.97 -10.73 -18.93
N ASN A 42 -32.09 -11.28 -18.44
CA ASN A 42 -32.38 -11.34 -17.00
C ASN A 42 -31.36 -12.13 -16.16
N HIS A 43 -30.67 -13.12 -16.73
CA HIS A 43 -29.62 -13.83 -16.00
C HIS A 43 -28.38 -12.93 -15.83
N ILE A 44 -28.05 -12.16 -16.86
CA ILE A 44 -26.97 -11.18 -16.83
C ILE A 44 -27.32 -10.07 -15.84
N ASP A 45 -28.53 -9.51 -15.95
CA ASP A 45 -29.02 -8.47 -15.03
C ASP A 45 -28.97 -8.93 -13.57
N ALA A 46 -29.44 -10.16 -13.29
CA ALA A 46 -29.33 -10.73 -11.95
C ALA A 46 -27.88 -10.87 -11.49
N MET A 47 -26.99 -11.38 -12.34
CA MET A 47 -25.56 -11.52 -12.03
C MET A 47 -24.88 -10.17 -11.74
N LEU A 48 -25.30 -9.11 -12.42
CA LEU A 48 -24.69 -7.79 -12.27
C LEU A 48 -25.28 -6.98 -11.13
N ASN A 49 -26.60 -7.04 -10.92
CA ASN A 49 -27.32 -6.09 -10.06
C ASN A 49 -28.06 -6.69 -8.86
N GLN A 50 -28.33 -8.00 -8.84
CA GLN A 50 -29.20 -8.56 -7.81
C GLN A 50 -28.51 -8.59 -6.44
N ASP A 51 -29.10 -7.92 -5.44
CA ASP A 51 -28.68 -8.04 -4.04
C ASP A 51 -28.86 -9.50 -3.56
N GLY A 52 -27.84 -10.04 -2.90
CA GLY A 52 -27.80 -11.42 -2.44
C GLY A 52 -27.75 -12.44 -3.58
N TYR A 53 -27.16 -12.08 -4.73
CA TYR A 53 -27.02 -13.00 -5.86
C TYR A 53 -26.17 -14.22 -5.45
N ALA A 54 -26.80 -15.40 -5.45
CA ALA A 54 -26.19 -16.65 -5.00
C ALA A 54 -26.33 -17.78 -6.03
N PHE A 55 -26.66 -17.44 -7.28
CA PHE A 55 -26.84 -18.44 -8.35
C PHE A 55 -25.56 -19.27 -8.50
N GLU A 56 -25.74 -20.58 -8.54
CA GLU A 56 -24.66 -21.57 -8.58
C GLU A 56 -23.57 -21.48 -7.49
N GLY A 57 -23.80 -20.73 -6.41
CA GLY A 57 -22.83 -20.51 -5.34
C GLY A 57 -21.97 -19.26 -5.54
N ALA A 58 -22.45 -18.27 -6.30
CA ALA A 58 -21.90 -16.92 -6.31
C ALA A 58 -21.88 -16.33 -4.89
N THR A 59 -20.81 -15.59 -4.57
CA THR A 59 -20.73 -14.85 -3.29
C THR A 59 -21.63 -13.63 -3.27
N GLY A 60 -21.87 -13.03 -4.44
CA GLY A 60 -22.71 -11.85 -4.65
C GLY A 60 -22.71 -11.47 -6.13
N SER A 61 -23.43 -10.40 -6.46
CA SER A 61 -23.44 -9.79 -7.79
C SER A 61 -22.20 -8.92 -8.02
N ALA A 62 -21.97 -8.51 -9.28
CA ALA A 62 -20.88 -7.59 -9.60
C ALA A 62 -21.03 -6.24 -8.87
N ALA A 63 -22.25 -5.71 -8.75
CA ALA A 63 -22.53 -4.50 -7.99
C ALA A 63 -22.25 -4.66 -6.49
N GLU A 64 -22.49 -5.84 -5.90
CA GLU A 64 -22.11 -6.12 -4.51
C GLU A 64 -20.59 -6.19 -4.35
N TYR A 65 -19.89 -6.82 -5.28
CA TYR A 65 -18.42 -6.88 -5.28
C TYR A 65 -17.81 -5.48 -5.35
N LEU A 66 -18.24 -4.65 -6.31
CA LEU A 66 -17.69 -3.30 -6.51
C LEU A 66 -18.03 -2.37 -5.34
N ARG A 67 -19.25 -2.45 -4.77
CA ARG A 67 -19.57 -1.73 -3.52
C ARG A 67 -18.67 -2.12 -2.36
N ALA A 68 -18.24 -3.39 -2.27
CA ALA A 68 -17.27 -3.80 -1.26
C ALA A 68 -15.87 -3.17 -1.48
N GLN A 69 -15.51 -2.83 -2.73
CA GLN A 69 -14.22 -2.23 -3.05
C GLN A 69 -14.21 -0.69 -2.95
N PHE A 70 -15.29 -0.03 -3.33
CA PHE A 70 -15.38 1.43 -3.39
C PHE A 70 -16.13 2.06 -2.20
N GLY A 71 -16.78 1.23 -1.37
CA GLY A 71 -17.66 1.66 -0.29
C GLY A 71 -19.14 1.48 -0.63
N ALA A 72 -19.92 1.11 0.39
CA ALA A 72 -21.33 0.70 0.22
C ALA A 72 -22.26 1.78 -0.37
N ASP A 73 -21.87 3.06 -0.26
CA ASP A 73 -22.64 4.20 -0.73
C ASP A 73 -22.39 4.54 -2.22
N VAL A 74 -21.44 3.87 -2.88
CA VAL A 74 -21.14 4.11 -4.31
C VAL A 74 -22.14 3.31 -5.17
N PRO A 75 -23.01 3.97 -5.95
CA PRO A 75 -24.02 3.28 -6.73
C PRO A 75 -23.42 2.75 -8.04
N PHE A 76 -23.05 1.47 -8.06
CA PHE A 76 -22.81 0.75 -9.31
C PHE A 76 -24.14 0.24 -9.86
N VAL A 77 -24.54 0.74 -11.03
CA VAL A 77 -25.79 0.37 -11.69
C VAL A 77 -25.49 -0.03 -13.13
N PHE A 78 -25.80 -1.29 -13.47
CA PHE A 78 -25.57 -1.85 -14.79
C PHE A 78 -26.90 -1.95 -15.55
N ASP A 79 -27.09 -1.14 -16.58
CA ASP A 79 -28.30 -1.20 -17.40
C ASP A 79 -28.12 -2.24 -18.51
N VAL A 80 -28.80 -3.39 -18.40
CA VAL A 80 -28.72 -4.46 -19.40
C VAL A 80 -29.66 -4.17 -20.57
N ALA A 81 -29.09 -3.90 -21.74
CA ALA A 81 -29.83 -3.65 -22.98
C ALA A 81 -30.54 -4.92 -23.49
N PRO A 82 -31.53 -4.77 -24.39
CA PRO A 82 -32.07 -5.90 -25.14
C PRO A 82 -30.98 -6.65 -25.93
N LEU A 83 -31.11 -7.97 -26.02
CA LEU A 83 -30.23 -8.81 -26.84
C LEU A 83 -30.22 -8.35 -28.30
N VAL A 84 -29.04 -8.03 -28.82
CA VAL A 84 -28.84 -7.63 -30.22
C VAL A 84 -28.20 -8.77 -31.02
N THR A 85 -28.62 -8.93 -32.27
CA THR A 85 -28.03 -9.89 -33.21
C THR A 85 -27.20 -9.13 -34.24
N LEU A 86 -25.90 -9.37 -34.24
CA LEU A 86 -25.00 -8.81 -35.24
C LEU A 86 -25.21 -9.47 -36.61
N PRO A 87 -25.02 -8.72 -37.72
CA PRO A 87 -25.32 -9.19 -39.06
C PRO A 87 -24.35 -10.27 -39.57
N SER A 88 -23.14 -10.35 -39.02
CA SER A 88 -22.10 -11.27 -39.50
C SER A 88 -21.89 -12.48 -38.57
N PRO A 89 -21.30 -13.58 -39.08
CA PRO A 89 -20.85 -14.69 -38.25
C PRO A 89 -19.80 -14.28 -37.21
N ARG A 90 -19.68 -15.01 -36.11
CA ARG A 90 -18.73 -14.73 -35.02
C ARG A 90 -17.29 -14.56 -35.54
N ALA A 91 -16.88 -15.39 -36.48
CA ALA A 91 -15.54 -15.35 -37.07
C ALA A 91 -15.19 -14.01 -37.75
N THR A 92 -16.17 -13.23 -38.20
CA THR A 92 -15.91 -11.88 -38.76
C THR A 92 -15.33 -10.94 -37.70
N TYR A 93 -15.73 -11.12 -36.44
CA TYR A 93 -15.36 -10.28 -35.32
C TYR A 93 -14.17 -10.87 -34.55
N GLY A 94 -14.22 -12.17 -34.22
CA GLY A 94 -13.25 -12.82 -33.34
C GLY A 94 -12.12 -13.59 -34.02
N ALA A 95 -12.19 -13.91 -35.32
CA ALA A 95 -11.16 -14.78 -35.91
C ALA A 95 -9.76 -14.18 -35.83
N ASN A 96 -8.76 -14.98 -35.47
CA ASN A 96 -7.37 -14.55 -35.41
C ASN A 96 -6.84 -14.17 -36.80
N ASN A 97 -6.25 -12.99 -36.91
CA ASN A 97 -5.52 -12.54 -38.07
C ASN A 97 -4.11 -13.19 -38.12
N ALA A 98 -3.31 -12.85 -39.14
CA ALA A 98 -1.98 -13.43 -39.33
C ALA A 98 -0.99 -13.20 -38.17
N SER A 99 -1.27 -12.21 -37.31
CA SER A 99 -0.46 -11.90 -36.12
C SER A 99 -1.04 -12.52 -34.84
N GLY A 100 -2.13 -13.29 -34.94
CA GLY A 100 -2.77 -13.93 -33.78
C GLY A 100 -3.73 -13.03 -32.99
N ASN A 101 -4.04 -11.82 -33.48
CA ASN A 101 -5.01 -10.92 -32.87
C ASN A 101 -6.40 -11.10 -33.47
N ASP A 102 -7.45 -10.89 -32.68
CA ASP A 102 -8.85 -10.87 -33.12
C ASP A 102 -9.04 -9.89 -34.29
N SER A 103 -9.86 -10.27 -35.27
CA SER A 103 -9.98 -9.52 -36.52
C SER A 103 -10.66 -8.15 -36.36
N ASN A 104 -11.85 -8.10 -35.73
CA ASN A 104 -12.68 -6.89 -35.65
C ASN A 104 -13.63 -6.84 -34.42
N PRO A 105 -13.17 -7.01 -33.17
CA PRO A 105 -14.05 -6.90 -32.01
C PRO A 105 -14.67 -5.49 -31.86
N ALA A 106 -13.91 -4.43 -32.17
CA ALA A 106 -14.42 -3.05 -32.15
C ALA A 106 -15.59 -2.82 -33.15
N LEU A 107 -15.60 -3.53 -34.29
CA LEU A 107 -16.72 -3.49 -35.22
C LEU A 107 -17.99 -4.08 -34.59
N ALA A 108 -17.86 -5.15 -33.79
CA ALA A 108 -18.99 -5.74 -33.08
C ALA A 108 -19.65 -4.73 -32.13
N VAL A 109 -18.83 -3.96 -31.40
CA VAL A 109 -19.30 -2.91 -30.49
C VAL A 109 -20.01 -1.80 -31.26
N LYS A 110 -19.40 -1.31 -32.34
CA LYS A 110 -19.98 -0.27 -33.20
C LYS A 110 -21.35 -0.70 -33.73
N GLU A 111 -21.44 -1.89 -34.34
CA GLU A 111 -22.69 -2.40 -34.92
C GLU A 111 -23.75 -2.64 -33.84
N ALA A 112 -23.36 -3.13 -32.66
CA ALA A 112 -24.27 -3.29 -31.53
C ALA A 112 -24.88 -1.95 -31.09
N CYS A 113 -24.06 -0.90 -30.98
CA CYS A 113 -24.53 0.43 -30.59
C CYS A 113 -25.49 1.03 -31.62
N GLU A 114 -25.13 0.97 -32.91
CA GLU A 114 -25.97 1.48 -34.01
C GLU A 114 -27.32 0.74 -34.10
N LEU A 115 -27.34 -0.57 -33.81
CA LEU A 115 -28.58 -1.36 -33.79
C LEU A 115 -29.47 -1.06 -32.58
N LEU A 116 -28.90 -0.55 -31.49
CA LEU A 116 -29.61 -0.24 -30.25
C LEU A 116 -30.05 1.22 -30.12
N GLU A 117 -29.52 2.14 -30.94
CA GLU A 117 -29.86 3.58 -30.92
C GLU A 117 -31.39 3.83 -30.98
N ALA A 118 -32.15 2.96 -31.66
CA ALA A 118 -33.60 3.11 -31.75
C ALA A 118 -34.36 2.81 -30.43
N VAL A 119 -33.72 2.18 -29.44
CA VAL A 119 -34.37 1.66 -28.22
C VAL A 119 -33.59 1.98 -26.93
N VAL A 120 -32.32 2.38 -27.03
CA VAL A 120 -31.47 2.84 -25.93
C VAL A 120 -31.03 4.25 -26.26
N ASP A 121 -31.22 5.17 -25.31
CA ASP A 121 -30.74 6.54 -25.39
C ASP A 121 -29.32 6.62 -24.81
N PHE A 122 -28.32 6.67 -25.67
CA PHE A 122 -26.91 6.62 -25.28
C PHE A 122 -26.44 7.87 -24.53
N ALA A 123 -27.12 9.01 -24.69
CA ALA A 123 -26.79 10.24 -23.99
C ALA A 123 -26.95 10.13 -22.46
N GLN A 124 -27.66 9.12 -21.96
CA GLN A 124 -27.80 8.85 -20.52
C GLN A 124 -26.52 8.30 -19.88
N TYR A 125 -25.58 7.82 -20.69
CA TYR A 125 -24.32 7.23 -20.24
C TYR A 125 -23.12 8.16 -20.43
N ASP A 126 -23.35 9.41 -20.81
CA ASP A 126 -22.41 10.53 -20.73
C ASP A 126 -22.73 11.33 -19.45
N THR A 127 -22.29 10.82 -18.30
CA THR A 127 -22.67 11.36 -16.99
C THR A 127 -21.84 12.56 -16.55
N ASP A 128 -20.68 12.78 -17.17
CA ASP A 128 -19.83 13.94 -16.92
C ASP A 128 -19.93 15.05 -17.99
N GLY A 129 -20.63 14.78 -19.10
CA GLY A 129 -20.95 15.74 -20.15
C GLY A 129 -19.77 16.05 -21.06
N ASP A 130 -18.78 15.16 -21.15
CA ASP A 130 -17.60 15.32 -21.99
C ASP A 130 -17.86 14.97 -23.48
N GLY A 131 -19.06 14.48 -23.78
CA GLY A 131 -19.49 14.09 -25.12
C GLY A 131 -19.19 12.63 -25.45
N PHE A 132 -18.73 11.83 -24.50
CA PHE A 132 -18.47 10.41 -24.65
C PHE A 132 -19.34 9.55 -23.73
N VAL A 133 -19.66 8.34 -24.19
CA VAL A 133 -20.19 7.30 -23.30
C VAL A 133 -19.08 6.93 -22.30
N ASP A 134 -19.35 7.11 -21.01
CA ASP A 134 -18.42 6.91 -19.90
C ASP A 134 -17.86 5.48 -19.85
N GLU A 135 -18.79 4.51 -19.84
CA GLU A 135 -18.52 3.10 -19.60
C GLU A 135 -19.51 2.25 -20.41
N LEU A 136 -18.97 1.46 -21.34
CA LEU A 136 -19.70 0.52 -22.17
C LEU A 136 -19.15 -0.90 -21.98
N PHE A 137 -20.02 -1.85 -21.69
CA PHE A 137 -19.63 -3.25 -21.54
C PHE A 137 -20.41 -4.15 -22.51
N VAL A 138 -19.76 -5.11 -23.14
CA VAL A 138 -20.40 -6.07 -24.04
C VAL A 138 -20.24 -7.50 -23.51
N PHE A 139 -21.35 -8.25 -23.44
CA PHE A 139 -21.30 -9.71 -23.30
C PHE A 139 -21.56 -10.36 -24.65
N PHE A 140 -20.59 -11.09 -25.22
CA PHE A 140 -20.76 -11.76 -26.51
C PHE A 140 -21.15 -13.24 -26.36
N ALA A 141 -22.05 -13.73 -27.24
CA ALA A 141 -22.54 -15.11 -27.21
C ALA A 141 -21.44 -16.14 -27.43
N GLY A 142 -21.49 -17.24 -26.68
CA GLY A 142 -20.51 -18.33 -26.78
C GLY A 142 -19.36 -18.21 -25.79
N GLN A 143 -18.24 -18.87 -26.11
CA GLN A 143 -17.06 -18.99 -25.25
C GLN A 143 -16.04 -17.90 -25.52
N ASP A 144 -15.20 -17.63 -24.53
CA ASP A 144 -13.98 -16.83 -24.66
C ASP A 144 -12.85 -17.61 -25.34
N GLU A 145 -12.04 -16.95 -26.15
CA GLU A 145 -10.80 -17.55 -26.63
C GLU A 145 -9.79 -17.78 -25.50
N ALA A 146 -9.70 -16.88 -24.51
CA ALA A 146 -8.82 -17.00 -23.35
C ALA A 146 -9.12 -18.27 -22.53
N ASP A 147 -10.38 -18.68 -22.50
CA ASP A 147 -10.85 -19.91 -21.82
C ASP A 147 -10.86 -21.15 -22.75
N GLY A 148 -10.22 -21.05 -23.93
CA GLY A 148 -10.06 -22.17 -24.85
C GLY A 148 -11.24 -22.41 -25.80
N GLY A 149 -12.10 -21.41 -26.03
CA GLY A 149 -13.20 -21.45 -27.00
C GLY A 149 -12.77 -21.62 -28.47
N GLY A 150 -11.49 -21.37 -28.78
CA GLY A 150 -10.89 -21.51 -30.10
C GLY A 150 -10.75 -20.19 -30.86
N SER A 151 -9.94 -20.21 -31.92
CA SER A 151 -9.44 -19.02 -32.64
C SER A 151 -10.45 -18.22 -33.46
N GLU A 152 -11.74 -18.55 -33.36
CA GLU A 152 -12.85 -17.78 -33.94
C GLU A 152 -13.68 -17.08 -32.86
N CYS A 153 -13.40 -17.34 -31.58
CA CYS A 153 -13.99 -16.63 -30.46
C CYS A 153 -13.29 -15.28 -30.28
N ILE A 154 -13.97 -14.35 -29.64
CA ILE A 154 -13.34 -13.10 -29.20
C ILE A 154 -12.60 -13.40 -27.89
N TRP A 155 -11.43 -12.80 -27.72
CA TRP A 155 -10.68 -12.79 -26.46
C TRP A 155 -11.16 -11.61 -25.59
N SER A 156 -11.50 -11.82 -24.31
CA SER A 156 -11.93 -10.72 -23.42
C SER A 156 -10.91 -9.58 -23.30
N HIS A 157 -11.36 -8.34 -23.46
CA HIS A 157 -10.48 -7.17 -23.40
C HIS A 157 -11.23 -5.85 -23.19
N GLN A 158 -10.44 -4.81 -22.95
CA GLN A 158 -10.83 -3.40 -23.00
C GLN A 158 -10.08 -2.69 -24.13
N TRP A 159 -10.78 -1.87 -24.93
CA TRP A 159 -10.14 -1.02 -25.96
C TRP A 159 -10.91 0.29 -26.18
N SER A 160 -10.23 1.26 -26.75
CA SER A 160 -10.73 2.42 -27.51
C SER A 160 -11.23 2.09 -28.94
N LEU A 161 -12.49 2.36 -29.23
CA LEU A 161 -13.06 2.32 -30.59
C LEU A 161 -12.30 3.23 -31.58
N PRO A 162 -11.99 4.50 -31.23
CA PRO A 162 -11.18 5.38 -32.08
C PRO A 162 -9.79 4.82 -32.44
N GLU A 163 -9.09 4.21 -31.49
CA GLU A 163 -7.76 3.62 -31.75
C GLU A 163 -7.84 2.38 -32.63
N ALA A 164 -8.94 1.63 -32.55
CA ALA A 164 -9.25 0.56 -33.48
C ALA A 164 -9.67 1.06 -34.88
N GLY A 165 -9.70 2.38 -35.11
CA GLY A 165 -10.02 3.00 -36.40
C GLY A 165 -11.52 3.16 -36.68
N TYR A 166 -12.37 3.03 -35.65
CA TYR A 166 -13.82 3.15 -35.76
C TYR A 166 -14.33 4.43 -35.08
N SER A 167 -15.44 4.97 -35.58
CA SER A 167 -16.21 6.02 -34.92
C SER A 167 -17.67 5.58 -34.86
N CYS A 168 -18.30 5.80 -33.72
CA CYS A 168 -19.70 5.48 -33.45
C CYS A 168 -20.35 6.64 -32.68
N LEU A 169 -21.09 7.48 -33.41
CA LEU A 169 -21.86 8.61 -32.86
C LEU A 169 -23.31 8.18 -32.78
N VAL A 170 -23.85 8.08 -31.57
CA VAL A 170 -25.22 7.65 -31.27
C VAL A 170 -25.83 8.64 -30.29
N ASP A 171 -27.05 9.09 -30.55
CA ASP A 171 -27.77 10.08 -29.71
C ASP A 171 -26.95 11.36 -29.39
N GLY A 172 -26.02 11.73 -30.27
CA GLY A 172 -25.18 12.91 -30.11
C GLY A 172 -23.94 12.74 -29.21
N VAL A 173 -23.69 11.54 -28.70
CA VAL A 173 -22.50 11.18 -27.91
C VAL A 173 -21.62 10.15 -28.63
N GLN A 174 -20.32 10.21 -28.40
CA GLN A 174 -19.33 9.33 -29.03
C GLN A 174 -19.05 8.12 -28.15
N VAL A 175 -19.08 6.91 -28.71
CA VAL A 175 -18.57 5.74 -27.98
C VAL A 175 -17.04 5.73 -28.03
N GLY A 176 -16.41 5.86 -26.86
CA GLY A 176 -14.96 5.93 -26.69
C GLY A 176 -14.33 4.58 -26.34
N PHE A 177 -14.31 4.25 -25.06
CA PHE A 177 -13.79 3.00 -24.54
C PHE A 177 -14.91 1.97 -24.32
N TYR A 178 -14.59 0.69 -24.50
CA TYR A 178 -15.46 -0.43 -24.17
C TYR A 178 -14.66 -1.55 -23.51
N ALA A 179 -15.33 -2.37 -22.72
CA ALA A 179 -14.83 -3.65 -22.27
C ALA A 179 -15.77 -4.77 -22.71
N MET A 180 -15.28 -6.00 -22.83
CA MET A 180 -16.12 -7.12 -23.23
C MET A 180 -15.66 -8.46 -22.67
N THR A 181 -16.63 -9.31 -22.37
CA THR A 181 -16.38 -10.70 -22.03
C THR A 181 -17.41 -11.66 -22.63
N SER A 182 -17.12 -12.95 -22.54
CA SER A 182 -17.98 -13.99 -23.09
C SER A 182 -19.21 -14.25 -22.22
N GLU A 183 -20.28 -14.72 -22.84
CA GLU A 183 -21.46 -15.24 -22.16
C GLU A 183 -21.14 -16.52 -21.37
N LEU A 184 -20.27 -17.39 -21.90
CA LEU A 184 -20.07 -18.73 -21.39
C LEU A 184 -18.63 -19.00 -20.97
N MET A 185 -18.48 -19.53 -19.76
CA MET A 185 -17.20 -19.92 -19.17
C MET A 185 -17.17 -21.44 -18.92
N TRP A 186 -15.98 -22.04 -18.99
CA TRP A 186 -15.78 -23.40 -18.49
C TRP A 186 -15.55 -23.38 -16.98
N THR A 187 -16.47 -23.98 -16.23
CA THR A 187 -16.39 -24.09 -14.77
C THR A 187 -16.08 -25.53 -14.34
N SER A 188 -15.82 -25.75 -13.05
CA SER A 188 -15.77 -27.10 -12.48
C SER A 188 -17.03 -27.96 -12.72
N ARG A 189 -18.14 -27.33 -13.14
CA ARG A 189 -19.42 -27.98 -13.48
C ARG A 189 -19.68 -28.11 -14.98
N GLY A 190 -18.73 -27.71 -15.82
CA GLY A 190 -18.85 -27.65 -17.28
C GLY A 190 -19.17 -26.26 -17.79
N LEU A 191 -19.56 -26.17 -19.08
CA LEU A 191 -19.88 -24.92 -19.75
C LEU A 191 -21.16 -24.31 -19.18
N ALA A 192 -21.04 -23.15 -18.55
CA ALA A 192 -22.14 -22.44 -17.90
C ALA A 192 -22.09 -20.94 -18.22
N LEU A 193 -23.07 -20.18 -17.71
CA LEU A 193 -23.01 -18.72 -17.72
C LEU A 193 -21.69 -18.27 -17.07
N ASN A 194 -21.01 -17.32 -17.70
CA ASN A 194 -19.83 -16.67 -17.14
C ASN A 194 -20.19 -16.06 -15.78
N THR A 195 -19.22 -15.99 -14.88
CA THR A 195 -19.42 -15.52 -13.52
C THR A 195 -18.95 -14.06 -13.39
N ILE A 196 -19.11 -13.47 -12.20
CA ILE A 196 -18.79 -12.05 -12.02
C ILE A 196 -17.30 -11.74 -12.18
N GLY A 197 -16.41 -12.74 -12.02
CA GLY A 197 -14.97 -12.57 -12.03
C GLY A 197 -14.42 -11.91 -13.29
N SER A 198 -14.70 -12.50 -14.47
CA SER A 198 -14.27 -11.95 -15.76
C SER A 198 -14.89 -10.59 -16.03
N PHE A 199 -16.17 -10.40 -15.69
CA PHE A 199 -16.82 -9.09 -15.79
C PHE A 199 -16.11 -8.04 -14.95
N CYS A 200 -15.86 -8.32 -13.66
CA CYS A 200 -15.23 -7.38 -12.75
C CYS A 200 -13.78 -7.06 -13.16
N HIS A 201 -13.02 -8.03 -13.67
CA HIS A 201 -11.67 -7.81 -14.20
C HIS A 201 -11.70 -6.83 -15.39
N GLU A 202 -12.51 -7.11 -16.41
CA GLU A 202 -12.57 -6.28 -17.61
C GLU A 202 -13.21 -4.91 -17.33
N TYR A 203 -14.21 -4.85 -16.43
CA TYR A 203 -14.80 -3.59 -15.99
C TYR A 203 -13.79 -2.74 -15.22
N SER A 204 -12.88 -3.35 -14.45
CA SER A 204 -11.84 -2.63 -13.71
C SER A 204 -10.81 -1.94 -14.62
N HIS A 205 -10.58 -2.45 -15.84
CA HIS A 205 -9.83 -1.70 -16.86
C HIS A 205 -10.51 -0.39 -17.26
N LEU A 206 -11.84 -0.36 -17.34
CA LEU A 206 -12.59 0.89 -17.60
C LEU A 206 -12.38 1.92 -16.48
N LEU A 207 -12.16 1.45 -15.24
CA LEU A 207 -11.89 2.29 -14.07
C LEU A 207 -10.45 2.81 -14.02
N GLY A 208 -9.55 2.24 -14.84
CA GLY A 208 -8.14 2.64 -14.97
C GLY A 208 -7.14 1.66 -14.39
N LEU A 209 -7.56 0.45 -14.01
CA LEU A 209 -6.64 -0.59 -13.55
C LEU A 209 -5.95 -1.29 -14.72
N ASN A 210 -4.68 -1.63 -14.51
CA ASN A 210 -3.87 -2.41 -15.43
C ASN A 210 -3.83 -3.88 -15.02
N ASP A 211 -3.47 -4.75 -15.96
CA ASP A 211 -3.14 -6.14 -15.66
C ASP A 211 -1.89 -6.21 -14.79
N LEU A 212 -1.98 -7.06 -13.76
CA LEU A 212 -0.87 -7.37 -12.88
C LEU A 212 -0.25 -8.73 -13.20
N TYR A 213 -0.79 -9.51 -14.14
CA TYR A 213 -0.19 -10.75 -14.63
C TYR A 213 0.79 -10.52 -15.79
N ASP A 214 1.38 -11.62 -16.31
CA ASP A 214 2.18 -11.61 -17.53
C ASP A 214 1.31 -11.44 -18.80
N THR A 215 1.17 -10.21 -19.33
CA THR A 215 0.32 -10.00 -20.50
C THR A 215 0.92 -10.51 -21.80
N ASP A 216 2.22 -10.83 -21.83
CA ASP A 216 2.89 -11.39 -23.02
C ASP A 216 3.23 -12.88 -22.94
N TYR A 217 2.78 -13.55 -21.87
CA TYR A 217 2.81 -15.00 -21.73
C TYR A 217 4.17 -15.65 -22.07
N ALA A 218 5.25 -15.02 -21.58
CA ALA A 218 6.67 -15.40 -21.69
C ALA A 218 7.45 -14.85 -22.88
N ASP A 219 6.84 -14.05 -23.75
CA ASP A 219 7.51 -13.48 -24.91
C ASP A 219 8.63 -12.49 -24.53
N SER A 220 8.58 -11.85 -23.35
CA SER A 220 9.66 -10.99 -22.84
C SER A 220 10.56 -11.67 -21.80
N GLY A 221 10.81 -12.97 -21.96
CA GLY A 221 11.90 -13.67 -21.27
C GLY A 221 11.49 -14.70 -20.21
N GLY A 222 10.21 -15.11 -20.18
CA GLY A 222 9.67 -16.12 -19.25
C GLY A 222 8.34 -15.69 -18.63
N GLU A 223 7.60 -16.62 -18.00
CA GLU A 223 6.29 -16.34 -17.40
C GLU A 223 6.43 -15.84 -15.95
N THR A 224 6.05 -14.58 -15.68
CA THR A 224 6.23 -13.94 -14.35
C THR A 224 5.12 -14.23 -13.33
N PRO A 225 5.44 -14.38 -12.02
CA PRO A 225 4.67 -13.95 -10.85
C PRO A 225 3.25 -13.42 -11.01
N GLY A 226 3.21 -12.35 -11.79
CA GLY A 226 2.36 -11.23 -11.48
C GLY A 226 2.45 -10.85 -10.01
N VAL A 227 1.29 -10.64 -9.42
CA VAL A 227 1.10 -10.49 -7.97
C VAL A 227 0.52 -11.77 -7.37
N TRP A 228 0.98 -12.93 -7.87
CA TRP A 228 0.62 -14.27 -7.41
C TRP A 228 -0.83 -14.69 -7.65
N GLY A 229 -1.48 -14.14 -8.67
CA GLY A 229 -2.80 -14.62 -9.12
C GLY A 229 -3.91 -14.29 -8.14
N TYR A 230 -4.10 -15.15 -7.14
CA TYR A 230 -5.21 -15.09 -6.18
C TYR A 230 -5.22 -13.89 -5.26
N LEU A 231 -4.16 -13.07 -5.26
CA LEU A 231 -4.09 -11.87 -4.42
C LEU A 231 -4.70 -10.63 -5.09
N SER A 232 -5.05 -10.69 -6.38
CA SER A 232 -5.57 -9.55 -7.14
C SER A 232 -6.65 -9.95 -8.14
N LEU A 233 -7.61 -9.06 -8.34
CA LEU A 233 -8.59 -9.19 -9.42
C LEU A 233 -7.94 -9.00 -10.79
N MET A 234 -6.98 -8.08 -10.90
CA MET A 234 -6.24 -7.77 -12.13
C MET A 234 -5.13 -8.77 -12.46
N ASP A 235 -5.04 -9.86 -11.73
CA ASP A 235 -4.27 -11.06 -12.07
C ASP A 235 -5.28 -12.22 -12.27
N THR A 236 -4.85 -13.47 -12.13
CA THR A 236 -5.69 -14.65 -12.28
C THR A 236 -6.68 -14.88 -11.12
N GLY A 237 -6.71 -14.00 -10.11
CA GLY A 237 -7.64 -14.07 -8.99
C GLY A 237 -9.10 -13.88 -9.41
N CYS A 238 -9.36 -13.25 -10.55
CA CYS A 238 -10.71 -13.16 -11.15
C CYS A 238 -11.34 -14.55 -11.40
N TYR A 239 -10.55 -15.62 -11.48
CA TYR A 239 -11.02 -17.01 -11.63
C TYR A 239 -11.28 -17.75 -10.31
N SER A 240 -11.10 -17.10 -9.16
CA SER A 240 -11.31 -17.69 -7.84
C SER A 240 -12.73 -18.25 -7.69
N ASN A 241 -12.83 -19.52 -7.26
CA ASN A 241 -14.10 -20.26 -7.14
C ASN A 241 -14.88 -20.36 -8.48
N ASP A 242 -14.18 -20.62 -9.59
CA ASP A 242 -14.69 -20.50 -10.97
C ASP A 242 -15.25 -19.08 -11.26
N GLY A 243 -14.57 -18.05 -10.76
CA GLY A 243 -14.94 -16.63 -10.88
C GLY A 243 -16.17 -16.18 -10.09
N ARG A 244 -16.68 -17.04 -9.20
CA ARG A 244 -17.81 -16.72 -8.30
C ARG A 244 -17.43 -15.87 -7.10
N THR A 245 -16.14 -15.83 -6.76
CA THR A 245 -15.61 -15.15 -5.57
C THR A 245 -14.24 -14.54 -5.87
N PRO A 246 -14.16 -13.53 -6.75
CA PRO A 246 -12.90 -12.81 -6.97
C PRO A 246 -12.38 -12.18 -5.66
N PRO A 247 -11.05 -12.07 -5.48
CA PRO A 247 -10.47 -11.42 -4.31
C PRO A 247 -10.81 -9.92 -4.30
N SER A 248 -10.80 -9.32 -3.12
CA SER A 248 -10.84 -7.85 -2.98
C SER A 248 -9.63 -7.22 -3.68
N TYR A 249 -9.74 -5.96 -4.07
CA TYR A 249 -8.59 -5.19 -4.57
C TYR A 249 -7.46 -5.21 -3.54
N CYS A 250 -6.23 -5.43 -4.00
CA CYS A 250 -5.01 -5.23 -3.23
C CYS A 250 -4.67 -3.75 -3.12
N ALA A 251 -3.73 -3.41 -2.24
CA ALA A 251 -3.27 -2.05 -1.96
C ALA A 251 -2.76 -1.34 -3.22
N LEU A 252 -2.15 -2.07 -4.16
CA LEU A 252 -1.73 -1.48 -5.44
C LEU A 252 -2.93 -1.06 -6.30
N GLU A 253 -3.97 -1.90 -6.39
CA GLU A 253 -5.20 -1.56 -7.12
C GLU A 253 -5.90 -0.36 -6.46
N LEU A 254 -5.95 -0.30 -5.12
CA LEU A 254 -6.47 0.86 -4.39
C LEU A 254 -5.62 2.12 -4.63
N GLU A 255 -4.29 2.02 -4.61
CA GLU A 255 -3.37 3.14 -4.88
C GLU A 255 -3.62 3.73 -6.28
N ILE A 256 -3.69 2.87 -7.32
CA ILE A 256 -3.91 3.31 -8.71
C ILE A 256 -5.25 4.04 -8.84
N LEU A 257 -6.29 3.56 -8.16
CA LEU A 257 -7.62 4.17 -8.16
C LEU A 257 -7.73 5.39 -7.23
N GLY A 258 -6.72 5.67 -6.41
CA GLY A 258 -6.76 6.71 -5.39
C GLY A 258 -7.80 6.43 -4.29
N LEU A 259 -8.01 5.16 -3.96
CA LEU A 259 -8.95 4.68 -2.94
C LEU A 259 -8.22 4.30 -1.64
N GLY A 260 -9.00 4.17 -0.58
CA GLY A 260 -8.51 3.77 0.73
C GLY A 260 -7.73 4.88 1.46
N SER A 261 -7.06 4.49 2.54
CA SER A 261 -6.27 5.36 3.40
C SER A 261 -4.82 4.89 3.40
N GLU A 262 -4.01 5.45 2.51
CA GLU A 262 -2.57 5.25 2.50
C GLU A 262 -1.92 6.02 3.65
N GLU A 263 -1.11 5.33 4.45
CA GLU A 263 -0.29 5.92 5.51
C GLU A 263 1.20 5.68 5.22
N THR A 264 2.03 6.74 5.23
CA THR A 264 3.48 6.55 5.16
C THR A 264 4.00 5.93 6.46
N LEU A 265 4.69 4.81 6.33
CA LEU A 265 5.20 4.05 7.46
C LEU A 265 6.40 4.76 8.08
N THR A 266 6.42 4.83 9.40
CA THR A 266 7.56 5.35 10.20
C THR A 266 7.85 4.41 11.37
N ALA A 267 8.95 4.59 12.08
CA ALA A 267 9.27 3.76 13.24
C ALA A 267 8.16 3.86 14.32
N GLY A 268 7.73 2.72 14.86
CA GLY A 268 6.63 2.68 15.82
C GLY A 268 5.94 1.30 15.89
N PHE A 269 4.93 1.20 16.75
CA PHE A 269 4.08 0.01 16.84
C PHE A 269 2.75 0.25 16.13
N TYR A 270 2.32 -0.71 15.32
CA TYR A 270 1.13 -0.59 14.47
C TYR A 270 0.20 -1.79 14.62
N THR A 271 -1.09 -1.53 14.39
CA THR A 271 -2.10 -2.53 14.07
C THR A 271 -2.70 -2.22 12.71
N LEU A 272 -2.91 -3.25 11.90
CA LEU A 272 -3.50 -3.15 10.57
C LEU A 272 -4.60 -4.19 10.43
N ASP A 273 -5.84 -3.73 10.29
CA ASP A 273 -6.98 -4.60 10.03
C ASP A 273 -6.95 -5.08 8.57
N ALA A 274 -7.69 -6.15 8.26
CA ALA A 274 -7.78 -6.64 6.90
C ALA A 274 -8.21 -5.53 5.92
N LEU A 275 -7.62 -5.53 4.72
CA LEU A 275 -7.80 -4.50 3.71
C LEU A 275 -9.27 -4.39 3.28
N ALA A 276 -9.94 -5.54 3.10
CA ALA A 276 -11.36 -5.61 2.76
C ALA A 276 -12.28 -4.98 3.83
N ASP A 277 -11.83 -4.89 5.10
CA ASP A 277 -12.62 -4.36 6.21
C ASP A 277 -12.30 -2.87 6.50
N SER A 278 -11.05 -2.44 6.28
CA SER A 278 -10.57 -1.11 6.70
C SER A 278 -10.17 -0.17 5.56
N GLN A 279 -9.89 -0.71 4.37
CA GLN A 279 -9.26 -0.02 3.23
C GLN A 279 -7.99 0.77 3.60
N ARG A 280 -7.35 0.40 4.71
CA ARG A 280 -6.14 1.04 5.21
C ARG A 280 -4.95 0.19 4.82
N TYR A 281 -3.91 0.84 4.32
CA TYR A 281 -2.65 0.20 3.92
C TYR A 281 -1.50 1.17 4.14
N PHE A 282 -0.28 0.65 4.25
CA PHE A 282 0.90 1.49 4.45
C PHE A 282 1.76 1.58 3.20
N ARG A 283 2.43 2.71 3.04
CA ARG A 283 3.51 2.92 2.08
C ARG A 283 4.84 3.05 2.83
N MET A 284 5.80 2.23 2.49
CA MET A 284 7.18 2.32 2.97
C MET A 284 8.07 2.77 1.82
N ASN A 285 8.60 3.97 1.92
CA ASN A 285 9.45 4.56 0.88
C ASN A 285 10.85 3.93 0.88
N THR A 286 11.48 3.96 -0.28
CA THR A 286 12.92 3.70 -0.45
C THR A 286 13.67 5.01 -0.65
N GLU A 287 14.98 4.93 -0.89
CA GLU A 287 15.78 6.08 -1.31
C GLU A 287 15.42 6.58 -2.73
N ASP A 288 14.86 5.71 -3.58
CA ASP A 288 14.33 6.08 -4.89
C ASP A 288 12.82 6.28 -4.77
N ASP A 289 12.32 7.51 -4.96
CA ASP A 289 10.89 7.83 -4.84
C ASP A 289 10.01 7.01 -5.81
N ASP A 290 10.58 6.52 -6.92
CA ASP A 290 9.90 5.66 -7.88
C ASP A 290 9.90 4.17 -7.45
N ILE A 291 10.60 3.80 -6.38
CA ILE A 291 10.61 2.47 -5.78
C ILE A 291 10.07 2.53 -4.34
N TYR A 292 9.06 1.74 -4.02
CA TYR A 292 8.44 1.74 -2.70
C TYR A 292 7.74 0.43 -2.42
N TYR A 293 7.33 0.26 -1.18
CA TYR A 293 6.63 -0.91 -0.72
C TYR A 293 5.22 -0.55 -0.25
N LEU A 294 4.22 -1.31 -0.68
CA LEU A 294 2.87 -1.25 -0.13
C LEU A 294 2.66 -2.43 0.82
N ILE A 295 2.06 -2.16 1.97
CA ILE A 295 1.87 -3.15 3.03
C ILE A 295 0.39 -3.21 3.36
N GLU A 296 -0.19 -4.40 3.18
CA GLU A 296 -1.59 -4.67 3.47
C GLU A 296 -1.74 -5.86 4.42
N CYS A 297 -2.94 -6.03 4.97
CA CYS A 297 -3.33 -7.25 5.65
C CYS A 297 -4.50 -7.91 4.93
N ARG A 298 -4.49 -9.23 4.80
CA ARG A 298 -5.61 -10.01 4.24
C ARG A 298 -6.08 -11.04 5.23
N ARG A 299 -7.36 -11.40 5.12
CA ARG A 299 -7.99 -12.45 5.91
C ARG A 299 -8.85 -13.33 5.01
N THR A 300 -8.84 -14.64 5.22
CA THR A 300 -9.60 -15.61 4.41
C THR A 300 -11.10 -15.58 4.71
N ALA A 301 -11.75 -14.46 4.43
CA ALA A 301 -13.16 -14.21 4.70
C ALA A 301 -13.80 -13.34 3.60
N GLY A 302 -15.11 -13.49 3.40
CA GLY A 302 -15.85 -12.70 2.40
C GLY A 302 -15.32 -12.94 0.98
N TRP A 303 -15.01 -11.87 0.26
CA TRP A 303 -14.40 -11.93 -1.06
C TRP A 303 -12.99 -12.53 -1.04
N ASP A 304 -12.29 -12.42 0.09
CA ASP A 304 -10.94 -12.95 0.25
C ASP A 304 -10.89 -14.41 0.70
N THR A 305 -12.01 -15.12 0.75
CA THR A 305 -12.04 -16.52 1.20
C THR A 305 -11.04 -17.43 0.46
N TYR A 306 -10.70 -17.11 -0.79
CA TYR A 306 -9.83 -17.92 -1.65
C TYR A 306 -8.41 -17.34 -1.87
N VAL A 307 -7.97 -16.34 -1.10
CA VAL A 307 -6.61 -15.74 -1.25
C VAL A 307 -5.47 -16.62 -0.70
N GLY A 308 -5.81 -17.76 -0.07
CA GLY A 308 -4.85 -18.79 0.35
C GLY A 308 -4.37 -18.71 1.80
N SER A 309 -4.27 -17.51 2.40
CA SER A 309 -3.91 -17.36 3.82
C SER A 309 -4.36 -16.02 4.40
N SER A 310 -4.23 -15.88 5.73
CA SER A 310 -4.40 -14.60 6.43
C SER A 310 -3.04 -14.10 6.93
N GLY A 311 -2.84 -12.79 6.92
CA GLY A 311 -1.61 -12.17 7.40
C GLY A 311 -1.27 -10.89 6.65
N LEU A 312 -0.05 -10.40 6.86
CA LEU A 312 0.51 -9.24 6.21
C LEU A 312 1.13 -9.63 4.87
N LEU A 313 0.90 -8.82 3.84
CA LEU A 313 1.54 -8.92 2.52
C LEU A 313 2.33 -7.63 2.26
N VAL A 314 3.44 -7.78 1.56
CA VAL A 314 4.30 -6.66 1.16
C VAL A 314 4.47 -6.71 -0.36
N TYR A 315 4.12 -5.62 -1.03
CA TYR A 315 4.28 -5.45 -2.47
C TYR A 315 5.42 -4.48 -2.72
N ARG A 316 6.45 -4.86 -3.48
CA ARG A 316 7.45 -3.94 -4.01
C ARG A 316 6.97 -3.39 -5.35
N ILE A 317 6.93 -2.07 -5.46
CA ILE A 317 6.50 -1.32 -6.63
C ILE A 317 7.69 -0.56 -7.21
N ASN A 318 7.88 -0.64 -8.52
CA ASN A 318 8.92 0.06 -9.28
C ASN A 318 8.28 0.78 -10.48
N LYS A 319 8.30 2.11 -10.42
CA LYS A 319 7.79 3.05 -11.44
C LYS A 319 8.94 3.88 -12.05
N SER A 320 10.19 3.44 -11.90
CA SER A 320 11.37 4.23 -12.28
C SER A 320 11.52 4.41 -13.79
N GLU A 321 12.16 5.51 -14.18
CA GLU A 321 12.49 5.82 -15.58
C GLU A 321 13.68 5.02 -16.13
N GLN A 322 14.28 4.20 -15.29
CA GLN A 322 15.48 3.47 -15.65
C GLN A 322 15.13 2.35 -16.65
N SER A 323 15.74 2.43 -17.84
CA SER A 323 15.49 1.51 -18.95
C SER A 323 16.24 0.19 -18.76
N PHE A 324 15.63 -0.74 -18.05
CA PHE A 324 16.25 -2.03 -17.71
C PHE A 324 15.70 -3.25 -18.42
N SER A 325 14.58 -3.13 -19.12
CA SER A 325 13.80 -4.29 -19.56
C SER A 325 13.49 -4.27 -21.07
N TYR A 326 13.47 -5.45 -21.69
CA TYR A 326 13.08 -5.63 -23.08
C TYR A 326 11.60 -6.04 -23.17
N SER A 327 10.86 -5.42 -24.09
CA SER A 327 9.52 -5.79 -24.56
C SER A 327 9.62 -6.28 -26.00
N THR A 328 8.94 -7.36 -26.32
CA THR A 328 8.86 -7.88 -27.69
C THR A 328 8.10 -6.93 -28.64
N ALA A 329 7.15 -6.16 -28.12
CA ALA A 329 6.37 -5.20 -28.91
C ALA A 329 7.07 -3.84 -29.07
N TYR A 330 7.74 -3.35 -28.02
CA TYR A 330 8.22 -1.96 -27.96
C TYR A 330 9.75 -1.80 -27.83
N GLY A 331 10.50 -2.91 -27.74
CA GLY A 331 11.95 -2.86 -27.58
C GLY A 331 12.36 -2.53 -26.15
N ARG A 332 13.38 -1.68 -25.96
CA ARG A 332 13.84 -1.31 -24.60
C ARG A 332 12.95 -0.21 -24.04
N ILE A 333 12.29 -0.49 -22.92
CA ILE A 333 11.35 0.42 -22.25
C ILE A 333 11.67 0.53 -20.74
N SER A 334 11.31 1.67 -20.14
CA SER A 334 11.45 1.88 -18.68
C SER A 334 10.37 1.14 -17.91
N ALA A 335 10.53 1.04 -16.58
CA ALA A 335 9.47 0.53 -15.72
C ALA A 335 8.22 1.41 -15.86
N ARG A 336 8.38 2.75 -15.89
CA ARG A 336 7.27 3.68 -16.13
C ARG A 336 6.48 3.37 -17.40
N SER A 337 7.16 3.18 -18.53
CA SER A 337 6.49 2.83 -19.79
C SER A 337 5.74 1.50 -19.73
N ARG A 338 6.15 0.53 -18.90
CA ARG A 338 5.39 -0.72 -18.71
C ARG A 338 4.03 -0.48 -18.06
N TRP A 339 3.95 0.45 -17.10
CA TRP A 339 2.66 0.85 -16.52
C TRP A 339 1.75 1.49 -17.58
N GLU A 340 2.31 2.37 -18.41
CA GLU A 340 1.58 3.04 -19.49
C GLU A 340 1.14 2.08 -20.62
N LEU A 341 1.88 1.01 -20.85
CA LEU A 341 1.62 0.05 -21.92
C LEU A 341 0.95 -1.23 -21.45
N ASN A 342 0.53 -1.31 -20.18
CA ASN A 342 -0.08 -2.49 -19.60
C ASN A 342 0.81 -3.76 -19.70
N GLU A 343 2.12 -3.57 -19.52
CA GLU A 343 3.15 -4.61 -19.49
C GLU A 343 3.86 -4.70 -18.13
N ILE A 344 3.15 -4.38 -17.03
CA ILE A 344 3.72 -4.17 -15.68
C ILE A 344 4.66 -5.32 -15.29
N ASN A 345 4.22 -6.56 -15.47
CA ASN A 345 4.97 -7.70 -14.98
C ASN A 345 5.62 -8.57 -16.05
N CYS A 346 5.49 -8.27 -17.35
CA CYS A 346 5.95 -9.13 -18.46
C CYS A 346 7.46 -9.43 -18.51
N ASN A 347 8.27 -8.81 -17.67
CA ASN A 347 9.69 -9.15 -17.54
C ASN A 347 9.98 -9.84 -16.19
N PRO A 348 10.17 -11.17 -16.15
CA PRO A 348 10.46 -11.89 -14.91
C PRO A 348 11.73 -11.43 -14.18
N SER A 349 12.72 -10.90 -14.91
CA SER A 349 13.97 -10.41 -14.32
C SER A 349 13.84 -9.02 -13.71
N HIS A 350 12.81 -8.26 -14.09
CA HIS A 350 12.59 -6.88 -13.67
C HIS A 350 11.09 -6.61 -13.58
N ARG A 351 10.43 -7.21 -12.57
CA ARG A 351 9.01 -6.99 -12.30
C ARG A 351 8.78 -5.56 -11.78
N CYS A 352 7.75 -4.90 -12.29
CA CYS A 352 7.36 -3.58 -11.79
C CYS A 352 6.48 -3.65 -10.55
N ALA A 353 5.75 -4.74 -10.34
CA ALA A 353 4.97 -4.98 -9.13
C ALA A 353 5.13 -6.43 -8.69
N GLU A 354 5.68 -6.66 -7.50
CA GLU A 354 5.91 -8.02 -6.99
C GLU A 354 5.57 -8.13 -5.51
N VAL A 355 5.07 -9.30 -5.10
CA VAL A 355 4.90 -9.60 -3.67
C VAL A 355 6.20 -10.16 -3.12
N VAL A 356 6.69 -9.55 -2.04
CA VAL A 356 7.92 -9.94 -1.34
C VAL A 356 7.56 -10.67 -0.05
N GLY A 357 7.50 -11.99 -0.15
CA GLY A 357 7.21 -12.90 0.95
C GLY A 357 8.47 -13.51 1.59
N PRO A 358 8.33 -14.15 2.77
CA PRO A 358 9.43 -14.84 3.44
C PRO A 358 9.88 -16.12 2.71
N GLU A 359 9.00 -16.70 1.90
CA GLU A 359 9.30 -17.80 1.00
C GLU A 359 8.85 -17.39 -0.41
N THR A 360 9.68 -17.62 -1.43
CA THR A 360 9.26 -17.50 -2.83
C THR A 360 8.68 -18.84 -3.29
N PRO A 361 7.37 -18.96 -3.53
CA PRO A 361 6.81 -20.18 -4.09
C PRO A 361 7.38 -20.44 -5.50
N PRO A 362 7.41 -21.70 -5.95
CA PRO A 362 7.55 -22.02 -7.37
C PRO A 362 6.54 -21.25 -8.24
N GLU A 363 6.97 -20.76 -9.40
CA GLU A 363 6.16 -19.89 -10.27
C GLU A 363 4.90 -20.58 -10.82
N ASP A 364 4.88 -21.92 -10.90
CA ASP A 364 3.71 -22.72 -11.30
C ASP A 364 2.58 -22.69 -10.26
N TYR A 365 2.84 -22.17 -9.05
CA TYR A 365 1.87 -22.11 -7.95
C TYR A 365 0.93 -20.90 -7.95
N LYS A 366 1.05 -19.94 -8.90
CA LYS A 366 0.03 -18.89 -9.11
C LYS A 366 -1.39 -19.45 -9.36
N ARG A 367 -1.52 -20.76 -9.60
CA ARG A 367 -2.77 -21.51 -9.80
C ARG A 367 -3.23 -22.33 -8.59
N SER A 368 -2.63 -22.15 -7.41
CA SER A 368 -3.08 -22.79 -6.18
C SER A 368 -2.99 -21.87 -4.95
N PRO A 369 -4.13 -21.48 -4.35
CA PRO A 369 -4.16 -20.64 -3.15
C PRO A 369 -3.41 -21.26 -1.96
N ASP A 370 -3.56 -22.57 -1.75
CA ASP A 370 -2.91 -23.28 -0.63
C ASP A 370 -1.38 -23.24 -0.71
N LYS A 371 -0.82 -23.00 -1.90
CA LYS A 371 0.61 -22.99 -2.19
C LYS A 371 1.26 -21.62 -2.10
N ILE A 372 0.47 -20.53 -2.02
CA ILE A 372 0.98 -19.16 -1.86
C ILE A 372 0.93 -18.67 -0.40
N SER A 373 0.50 -19.52 0.53
CA SER A 373 0.44 -19.21 1.97
C SER A 373 1.79 -18.82 2.60
N GLY A 374 2.90 -19.24 2.00
CA GLY A 374 4.27 -18.86 2.39
C GLY A 374 4.65 -17.42 2.06
N LEU A 375 3.81 -16.66 1.34
CA LEU A 375 4.03 -15.24 1.06
C LEU A 375 3.63 -14.33 2.23
N PHE A 376 2.77 -14.81 3.12
CA PHE A 376 2.16 -14.01 4.18
C PHE A 376 3.06 -13.99 5.43
N TYR A 377 3.05 -12.87 6.16
CA TYR A 377 3.67 -12.75 7.49
C TYR A 377 2.61 -12.78 8.61
N PRO A 378 2.76 -13.60 9.67
CA PRO A 378 3.76 -14.68 9.83
C PRO A 378 3.45 -15.94 8.99
N GLY A 379 2.36 -15.93 8.22
CA GLY A 379 1.97 -17.04 7.35
C GLY A 379 1.59 -18.31 8.13
N VAL A 380 1.78 -19.48 7.50
CA VAL A 380 1.50 -20.79 8.11
C VAL A 380 2.66 -21.34 8.95
N ASN A 381 3.87 -20.79 8.78
CA ASN A 381 5.10 -21.20 9.47
C ASN A 381 5.55 -20.07 10.41
N LEU A 382 5.40 -20.25 11.72
CA LEU A 382 5.78 -19.30 12.79
C LEU A 382 7.28 -18.89 12.86
N ARG A 383 8.08 -19.16 11.82
CA ARG A 383 9.53 -18.92 11.80
C ARG A 383 9.91 -17.53 11.30
N TYR A 384 9.04 -16.85 10.55
CA TYR A 384 9.30 -15.52 10.01
C TYR A 384 8.28 -14.54 10.55
N THR A 385 8.73 -13.62 11.41
CA THR A 385 7.88 -12.60 12.06
C THR A 385 8.28 -11.18 11.67
N GLY A 386 9.10 -11.02 10.63
CA GLY A 386 9.61 -9.71 10.22
C GLY A 386 10.00 -9.64 8.75
N PHE A 387 10.10 -8.42 8.24
CA PHE A 387 10.50 -8.06 6.89
C PHE A 387 11.57 -6.97 6.93
N ALA A 388 12.67 -7.16 6.21
CA ALA A 388 13.70 -6.16 5.98
C ALA A 388 14.15 -6.27 4.52
N CYS A 389 14.34 -5.14 3.85
CA CYS A 389 14.88 -5.09 2.48
C CYS A 389 16.06 -4.12 2.42
N GLU A 390 16.93 -4.29 1.41
CA GLU A 390 18.11 -3.44 1.26
C GLU A 390 17.79 -2.02 0.77
N GLU A 391 16.61 -1.81 0.18
CA GLU A 391 16.21 -0.53 -0.40
C GLU A 391 15.48 0.38 0.60
N SER A 392 15.11 -0.10 1.79
CA SER A 392 14.46 0.72 2.82
C SER A 392 15.19 0.59 4.15
N PRO A 393 15.40 1.70 4.88
CA PRO A 393 16.04 1.66 6.19
C PRO A 393 15.07 1.18 7.30
N LEU A 394 13.79 0.98 6.96
CA LEU A 394 12.78 0.48 7.88
C LEU A 394 12.69 -1.04 7.83
N LYS A 395 12.47 -1.65 9.01
CA LYS A 395 12.23 -3.09 9.17
C LYS A 395 10.93 -3.31 9.91
N LEU A 396 10.17 -4.30 9.50
CA LEU A 396 9.01 -4.81 10.23
C LEU A 396 9.45 -6.02 11.05
N SER A 397 8.96 -6.12 12.28
CA SER A 397 9.23 -7.20 13.22
C SER A 397 8.01 -7.47 14.10
N ASP A 398 8.07 -8.52 14.91
CA ASP A 398 6.99 -8.93 15.82
C ASP A 398 5.60 -9.03 15.15
N ILE A 399 5.56 -9.41 13.87
CA ILE A 399 4.34 -9.53 13.10
C ILE A 399 3.50 -10.68 13.68
N ALA A 400 2.31 -10.35 14.18
CA ALA A 400 1.40 -11.30 14.80
C ALA A 400 -0.03 -11.09 14.31
N LEU A 401 -0.76 -12.19 14.11
CA LEU A 401 -2.20 -12.13 13.80
C LEU A 401 -2.98 -11.58 14.99
N THR A 402 -3.97 -10.74 14.71
CA THR A 402 -4.98 -10.26 15.67
C THR A 402 -6.35 -10.82 15.28
N GLN A 403 -7.42 -10.38 15.96
CA GLN A 403 -8.78 -10.80 15.60
C GLN A 403 -9.24 -10.22 14.24
N THR A 404 -8.76 -9.03 13.91
CA THR A 404 -9.21 -8.21 12.77
C THR A 404 -8.15 -8.08 11.68
N GLY A 405 -6.88 -8.38 11.97
CA GLY A 405 -5.79 -8.35 10.99
C GLY A 405 -4.45 -8.74 11.62
N VAL A 406 -3.52 -7.79 11.72
CA VAL A 406 -2.15 -7.99 12.25
C VAL A 406 -1.70 -6.85 13.17
N SER A 407 -0.72 -7.13 14.03
CA SER A 407 0.10 -6.14 14.73
C SER A 407 1.56 -6.33 14.37
N PHE A 408 2.35 -5.26 14.32
CA PHE A 408 3.78 -5.33 14.02
C PHE A 408 4.53 -4.10 14.55
N THR A 409 5.83 -4.26 14.75
CA THR A 409 6.75 -3.18 15.13
C THR A 409 7.57 -2.77 13.91
N VAL A 410 7.69 -1.47 13.68
CA VAL A 410 8.57 -0.89 12.67
C VAL A 410 9.76 -0.25 13.37
N THR A 411 10.96 -0.66 13.00
CA THR A 411 12.21 -0.07 13.47
C THR A 411 12.90 0.62 12.31
N GLY A 412 13.38 1.85 12.53
CA GLY A 412 14.28 2.53 11.61
C GLY A 412 15.75 2.36 12.04
N PRO A 413 16.68 3.00 11.32
CA PRO A 413 18.12 2.91 11.64
C PRO A 413 18.45 3.61 12.95
N ILE A 414 17.62 4.55 13.40
CA ILE A 414 17.73 5.30 14.65
C ILE A 414 16.66 4.78 15.61
N VAL A 415 17.10 4.17 16.71
CA VAL A 415 16.21 3.64 17.75
C VAL A 415 16.35 4.46 19.02
N MET A 416 15.26 5.12 19.44
CA MET A 416 15.25 5.94 20.65
C MET A 416 15.20 5.06 21.90
N ASP A 417 16.26 5.09 22.70
CA ASP A 417 16.36 4.33 23.95
C ASP A 417 15.68 5.05 25.11
N ARG A 418 15.84 6.38 25.16
CA ARG A 418 15.44 7.18 26.30
C ARG A 418 15.18 8.63 25.94
N THR A 419 14.08 9.16 26.48
CA THR A 419 13.74 10.58 26.42
C THR A 419 13.35 11.07 27.82
N ASP A 420 14.28 11.72 28.51
CA ASP A 420 14.05 12.30 29.83
C ASP A 420 13.72 13.79 29.69
N ILE A 421 12.50 14.16 30.09
CA ILE A 421 11.97 15.51 29.91
C ILE A 421 12.02 16.30 31.22
N PHE A 422 12.56 17.52 31.17
CA PHE A 422 12.60 18.51 32.26
C PHE A 422 11.84 19.78 31.87
N GLN A 423 11.90 20.80 32.73
CA GLN A 423 11.25 22.08 32.46
C GLN A 423 12.08 22.94 31.50
N ASP A 424 13.40 22.86 31.61
CA ASP A 424 14.38 23.67 30.89
C ASP A 424 15.24 22.87 29.92
N ALA A 425 15.04 21.55 29.85
CA ALA A 425 15.88 20.66 29.07
C ALA A 425 15.19 19.34 28.70
N VAL A 426 15.76 18.66 27.70
CA VAL A 426 15.43 17.27 27.33
C VAL A 426 16.74 16.51 27.14
N ILE A 427 16.85 15.31 27.71
CA ILE A 427 17.97 14.40 27.43
C ILE A 427 17.46 13.31 26.50
N LEU A 428 18.06 13.23 25.32
CA LEU A 428 17.81 12.22 24.30
C LEU A 428 18.93 11.18 24.34
N GLY A 429 18.57 9.91 24.30
CA GLY A 429 19.48 8.78 24.10
C GLY A 429 18.93 7.84 23.03
N TRP A 430 19.79 7.41 22.12
CA TRP A 430 19.43 6.53 21.01
C TRP A 430 20.63 5.67 20.58
N HIS A 431 20.35 4.61 19.85
CA HIS A 431 21.38 3.83 19.17
C HIS A 431 21.08 3.68 17.69
N LEU A 432 22.12 3.34 16.94
CA LEU A 432 21.97 2.90 15.55
C LEU A 432 21.86 1.37 15.49
N GLU A 433 20.96 0.88 14.64
CA GLU A 433 20.79 -0.55 14.34
C GLU A 433 22.07 -1.17 13.75
N GLU A 434 22.27 -2.48 13.94
CA GLU A 434 23.54 -3.14 13.63
C GLU A 434 23.97 -3.06 12.15
N ASP A 435 23.00 -2.98 11.25
CA ASP A 435 23.18 -2.89 9.80
C ASP A 435 23.21 -1.45 9.27
N THR A 436 22.99 -0.44 10.13
CA THR A 436 23.18 0.96 9.75
C THR A 436 24.67 1.24 9.56
N PRO A 437 25.15 1.76 8.42
CA PRO A 437 26.58 1.99 8.18
C PRO A 437 27.27 2.73 9.33
N ASP A 438 28.34 2.14 9.87
CA ASP A 438 29.07 2.69 11.01
C ASP A 438 30.00 3.82 10.56
N GLY A 439 30.01 4.95 11.29
CA GLY A 439 31.12 5.91 11.24
C GLY A 439 30.80 7.39 10.92
N GLY A 440 29.54 7.79 10.81
CA GLY A 440 29.14 9.20 10.64
C GLY A 440 28.63 9.87 11.92
N PRO A 441 28.67 11.22 12.04
CA PRO A 441 27.89 11.91 13.06
C PRO A 441 26.40 11.67 12.84
N VAL A 442 25.66 11.41 13.92
CA VAL A 442 24.20 11.53 13.94
C VAL A 442 23.89 12.99 14.28
N TYR A 443 23.00 13.62 13.53
CA TYR A 443 22.62 15.00 13.78
C TYR A 443 21.34 15.07 14.60
N VAL A 444 21.21 16.10 15.41
CA VAL A 444 19.97 16.45 16.09
C VAL A 444 19.61 17.88 15.74
N GLU A 445 18.38 18.08 15.30
CA GLU A 445 17.80 19.38 14.98
C GLU A 445 16.61 19.66 15.88
N TRP A 446 16.52 20.87 16.42
CA TRP A 446 15.37 21.32 17.20
C TRP A 446 15.10 22.80 16.99
N THR A 447 13.85 23.23 17.10
CA THR A 447 13.48 24.63 16.84
C THR A 447 13.06 25.36 18.11
N VAL A 448 13.74 26.45 18.46
CA VAL A 448 13.38 27.32 19.61
C VAL A 448 13.00 28.70 19.09
N GLY A 449 11.78 29.16 19.38
CA GLY A 449 11.34 30.50 18.96
C GLY A 449 11.34 30.74 17.44
N GLY A 450 11.28 29.67 16.64
CA GLY A 450 11.40 29.70 15.17
C GLY A 450 12.83 29.62 14.63
N GLU A 451 13.84 29.61 15.49
CA GLU A 451 15.25 29.40 15.11
C GLU A 451 15.59 27.90 15.16
N VAL A 452 16.20 27.39 14.09
CA VAL A 452 16.62 26.00 13.98
C VAL A 452 18.03 25.85 14.56
N HIS A 453 18.17 24.98 15.55
CA HIS A 453 19.45 24.59 16.12
C HIS A 453 19.82 23.18 15.63
N THR A 454 21.10 22.97 15.33
CA THR A 454 21.62 21.67 14.86
C THR A 454 22.88 21.30 15.65
N ALA A 455 22.98 20.03 16.06
CA ALA A 455 24.17 19.47 16.70
C ALA A 455 24.60 18.19 15.98
N ALA A 456 25.91 18.03 15.77
CA ALA A 456 26.49 16.75 15.34
C ALA A 456 26.90 15.93 16.58
N CYS A 457 26.40 14.72 16.68
CA CYS A 457 26.60 13.80 17.80
C CYS A 457 27.43 12.61 17.35
N HIS A 458 28.44 12.28 18.15
CA HIS A 458 29.30 11.11 17.97
C HIS A 458 28.96 10.07 19.05
N PRO A 459 29.16 8.76 18.77
CA PRO A 459 28.78 7.74 19.73
C PRO A 459 29.65 7.82 20.98
N TYR A 460 29.04 7.63 22.15
CA TYR A 460 29.77 7.60 23.42
C TYR A 460 30.25 6.19 23.79
N GLU A 461 29.56 5.14 23.33
CA GLU A 461 29.92 3.74 23.53
C GLU A 461 29.26 2.87 22.45
N GLY A 462 30.06 2.14 21.67
CA GLY A 462 29.55 1.35 20.55
C GLY A 462 28.77 2.22 19.57
N ARG A 463 27.48 1.90 19.38
CA ARG A 463 26.53 2.63 18.54
C ARG A 463 25.55 3.50 19.33
N ASN A 464 25.82 3.78 20.59
CA ASN A 464 24.96 4.59 21.44
C ASN A 464 25.36 6.06 21.41
N TYR A 465 24.35 6.92 21.30
CA TYR A 465 24.45 8.36 21.17
C TYR A 465 23.54 9.02 22.21
N ALA A 466 23.88 10.25 22.58
CA ALA A 466 23.03 11.06 23.41
C ALA A 466 23.24 12.54 23.13
N LEU A 467 22.22 13.34 23.41
CA LEU A 467 22.29 14.79 23.40
C LEU A 467 21.37 15.38 24.46
N THR A 468 21.85 16.40 25.14
CA THR A 468 20.99 17.23 26.00
C THR A 468 20.63 18.51 25.27
N LEU A 469 19.34 18.71 25.05
CA LEU A 469 18.77 19.97 24.57
C LEU A 469 18.57 20.87 25.78
N ASP A 470 19.32 21.97 25.83
CA ASP A 470 19.35 22.90 26.96
C ASP A 470 18.68 24.23 26.64
N GLY A 471 18.27 24.98 27.67
CA GLY A 471 17.73 26.33 27.53
C GLY A 471 16.31 26.39 26.97
N LEU A 472 15.54 25.32 27.14
CA LEU A 472 14.15 25.24 26.73
C LEU A 472 13.23 25.99 27.71
N GLU A 473 12.04 26.37 27.25
CA GLU A 473 11.04 27.04 28.05
C GLU A 473 10.06 26.02 28.66
N PRO A 474 9.64 26.20 29.93
CA PRO A 474 8.71 25.27 30.58
C PRO A 474 7.29 25.30 29.99
N GLY A 475 6.72 24.13 29.73
CA GLY A 475 5.36 23.96 29.20
C GLY A 475 5.22 24.24 27.70
N VAL A 476 6.32 24.16 26.95
CA VAL A 476 6.39 24.40 25.50
C VAL A 476 6.73 23.09 24.78
N THR A 477 6.10 22.85 23.63
CA THR A 477 6.38 21.69 22.78
C THR A 477 7.36 22.06 21.68
N TYR A 478 8.41 21.25 21.55
CA TYR A 478 9.49 21.45 20.59
C TYR A 478 9.47 20.36 19.51
N PRO A 479 9.50 20.71 18.22
CA PRO A 479 9.82 19.75 17.17
C PRO A 479 11.30 19.39 17.26
N VAL A 480 11.58 18.10 17.28
CA VAL A 480 12.93 17.53 17.37
C VAL A 480 13.08 16.46 16.31
N SER A 481 14.20 16.48 15.61
CA SER A 481 14.57 15.50 14.60
C SER A 481 15.96 14.95 14.90
N VAL A 482 16.08 13.63 15.05
CA VAL A 482 17.36 12.92 15.15
C VAL A 482 17.59 12.25 13.80
N TYR A 483 18.67 12.58 13.09
CA TYR A 483 18.85 12.11 11.72
C TYR A 483 20.29 11.75 11.35
N ILE A 484 20.43 10.79 10.45
CA ILE A 484 21.69 10.50 9.76
C ILE A 484 21.64 11.05 8.35
N LEU A 485 22.82 11.34 7.81
CA LEU A 485 22.99 11.63 6.39
C LEU A 485 23.54 10.38 5.73
N GLY A 486 22.85 9.88 4.70
CA GLY A 486 23.35 8.78 3.90
C GLY A 486 24.42 9.24 2.88
N TYR A 487 24.83 8.33 2.00
CA TYR A 487 26.03 8.53 1.16
C TYR A 487 25.84 9.62 0.10
N GLU A 488 24.62 9.88 -0.35
CA GLU A 488 24.28 10.91 -1.33
C GLU A 488 23.73 12.20 -0.69
N GLY A 489 23.70 12.27 0.64
CA GLY A 489 23.25 13.42 1.42
C GLY A 489 21.78 13.41 1.82
N GLU A 490 21.08 12.30 1.59
CA GLU A 490 19.72 12.01 2.01
C GLU A 490 19.60 11.97 3.55
N ARG A 491 18.50 12.48 4.08
CA ARG A 491 18.23 12.61 5.51
C ARG A 491 17.27 11.50 5.96
N ILE A 492 17.74 10.59 6.81
CA ILE A 492 16.90 9.60 7.48
C ILE A 492 16.69 10.03 8.92
N SER A 493 15.45 10.40 9.30
CA SER A 493 15.12 10.99 10.59
C SER A 493 14.16 10.16 11.44
N PHE A 494 14.34 10.26 12.75
CA PHE A 494 13.31 10.10 13.75
C PHE A 494 12.81 11.50 14.13
N ASP A 495 11.52 11.78 13.89
CA ASP A 495 10.90 13.07 14.16
C ASP A 495 9.89 12.96 15.30
N SER A 496 9.90 13.92 16.23
CA SER A 496 9.01 13.92 17.39
C SER A 496 8.65 15.33 17.86
N LEU A 497 7.48 15.45 18.50
CA LEU A 497 7.06 16.64 19.22
C LEU A 497 7.24 16.39 20.72
N ILE A 498 8.22 17.06 21.34
CA ILE A 498 8.59 16.83 22.73
C ILE A 498 8.12 18.00 23.62
N PRO A 499 7.14 17.79 24.52
CA PRO A 499 6.68 18.81 25.45
C PRO A 499 7.61 18.91 26.66
N THR A 500 8.09 20.10 27.03
CA THR A 500 8.75 20.32 28.33
C THR A 500 7.73 20.32 29.47
N LYS A 501 8.19 19.96 30.66
CA LYS A 501 7.34 20.03 31.86
C LYS A 501 7.01 21.48 32.19
N SER A 502 5.81 21.74 32.68
CA SER A 502 5.42 23.06 33.19
C SER A 502 6.04 23.34 34.57
N TYR A 503 6.10 24.62 34.95
CA TYR A 503 6.29 25.00 36.35
C TYR A 503 5.16 24.49 37.24
N TYR A 504 5.51 24.09 38.45
CA TYR A 504 4.56 23.71 39.49
C TYR A 504 4.39 24.90 40.45
N PRO A 505 3.28 25.65 40.37
CA PRO A 505 3.07 26.82 41.22
C PRO A 505 3.12 26.44 42.70
N GLY A 506 3.85 27.21 43.51
CA GLY A 506 3.97 27.00 44.96
C GLY A 506 4.96 25.90 45.39
N SER A 507 5.67 25.26 44.46
CA SER A 507 6.72 24.29 44.77
C SER A 507 8.10 24.95 44.90
N TYR A 508 8.98 24.36 45.72
CA TYR A 508 10.38 24.80 45.85
C TYR A 508 11.29 24.11 44.81
N PRO A 509 12.41 24.73 44.42
CA PRO A 509 13.42 24.08 43.60
C PRO A 509 13.87 22.73 44.19
N ALA A 510 14.01 21.70 43.36
CA ALA A 510 14.37 20.36 43.83
C ALA A 510 15.24 19.61 42.82
N ILE A 511 16.25 18.86 43.31
CA ILE A 511 17.10 18.03 42.45
C ILE A 511 16.25 16.93 41.79
N ALA A 512 16.34 16.81 40.47
CA ALA A 512 15.68 15.79 39.69
C ALA A 512 16.37 14.43 39.90
N LEU A 513 15.66 13.48 40.51
CA LEU A 513 16.15 12.13 40.80
C LEU A 513 15.20 11.02 40.33
N SER A 514 14.19 11.40 39.53
CA SER A 514 13.25 10.47 38.88
C SER A 514 13.95 9.70 37.77
N GLY A 515 13.52 8.46 37.52
CA GLY A 515 14.05 7.61 36.45
C GLY A 515 15.30 6.81 36.82
N ALA A 516 16.00 7.17 37.90
CA ALA A 516 17.16 6.43 38.37
C ALA A 516 16.78 5.11 39.05
N GLU A 517 17.57 4.07 38.80
CA GLU A 517 17.35 2.74 39.37
C GLU A 517 17.51 2.72 40.89
N ARG A 518 16.53 2.11 41.57
CA ARG A 518 16.50 1.99 43.02
C ARG A 518 16.14 0.59 43.47
N HIS A 519 16.61 0.23 44.65
CA HIS A 519 16.04 -0.85 45.43
C HIS A 519 14.69 -0.44 46.01
N ILE A 520 13.87 -1.40 46.44
CA ILE A 520 12.60 -1.14 47.14
C ILE A 520 12.78 -0.26 48.40
N SER A 521 13.98 -0.28 49.00
CA SER A 521 14.34 0.57 50.15
C SER A 521 14.48 2.07 49.81
N GLY A 522 14.43 2.44 48.52
CA GLY A 522 14.66 3.80 48.04
C GLY A 522 16.14 4.15 47.81
N ALA A 523 17.07 3.33 48.30
CA ALA A 523 18.49 3.44 47.96
C ALA A 523 18.71 3.22 46.47
N PHE A 524 19.62 3.98 45.87
CA PHE A 524 20.03 3.79 44.49
C PHE A 524 20.82 2.49 44.37
N LYS A 525 20.67 1.81 43.23
CA LYS A 525 21.57 0.71 42.90
C LYS A 525 22.95 1.27 42.53
N GLN A 526 24.01 0.51 42.79
CA GLN A 526 25.34 0.85 42.28
C GLN A 526 25.31 0.98 40.76
N GLY A 527 25.88 2.07 40.23
CA GLY A 527 25.85 2.40 38.81
C GLY A 527 24.60 3.15 38.34
N ALA A 528 23.67 3.49 39.24
CA ALA A 528 22.47 4.26 38.87
C ALA A 528 22.84 5.64 38.31
N LYS A 529 22.14 6.05 37.24
CA LYS A 529 22.38 7.29 36.51
C LYS A 529 21.39 8.40 36.89
N ILE A 530 21.88 9.62 37.12
CA ILE A 530 21.06 10.82 37.45
C ILE A 530 21.41 12.03 36.57
N PRO A 531 20.45 12.90 36.21
CA PRO A 531 20.64 13.93 35.17
C PRO A 531 21.34 15.21 35.63
N LEU A 532 21.70 15.35 36.92
CA LEU A 532 22.21 16.60 37.54
C LEU A 532 21.39 17.85 37.14
N ARG A 533 20.08 17.82 37.39
CA ARG A 533 19.12 18.90 37.08
C ARG A 533 18.35 19.36 38.30
N VAL A 534 17.87 20.61 38.29
CA VAL A 534 16.99 21.16 39.33
C VAL A 534 15.63 21.51 38.71
N MET A 535 14.58 20.88 39.20
CA MET A 535 13.19 21.20 38.85
C MET A 535 12.73 22.45 39.58
N ASN A 536 11.74 23.13 39.02
CA ASN A 536 11.10 24.34 39.51
C ASN A 536 12.06 25.52 39.74
N LEU A 537 13.17 25.53 39.00
CA LEU A 537 14.17 26.58 39.04
C LEU A 537 13.84 27.69 38.05
N SER A 538 13.84 28.95 38.49
CA SER A 538 13.60 30.12 37.63
C SER A 538 14.58 31.24 37.95
N GLY A 539 15.06 31.96 36.93
CA GLY A 539 15.93 33.12 37.09
C GLY A 539 17.39 32.83 37.46
N ALA A 540 17.77 31.55 37.59
CA ALA A 540 19.16 31.15 37.80
C ALA A 540 20.02 31.39 36.55
N THR A 541 21.30 31.69 36.76
CA THR A 541 22.31 31.83 35.70
C THR A 541 23.22 30.61 35.58
N GLU A 542 23.45 29.91 36.69
CA GLU A 542 24.34 28.76 36.74
C GLU A 542 23.93 27.84 37.89
N VAL A 543 24.08 26.53 37.71
CA VAL A 543 24.03 25.56 38.80
C VAL A 543 25.34 24.77 38.82
N ARG A 544 26.06 24.83 39.94
CA ARG A 544 27.30 24.09 40.16
C ARG A 544 27.03 22.86 41.01
N TRP A 545 27.51 21.71 40.54
CA TRP A 545 27.27 20.42 41.18
C TRP A 545 28.51 19.91 41.89
N THR A 546 28.34 19.46 43.13
CA THR A 546 29.36 18.68 43.84
C THR A 546 28.79 17.38 44.41
N PHE A 547 29.59 16.33 44.44
CA PHE A 547 29.28 15.06 45.09
C PHE A 547 30.42 14.67 46.03
N GLY A 548 30.11 14.44 47.32
CA GLY A 548 31.14 14.18 48.33
C GLY A 548 32.16 15.32 48.49
N GLY A 549 31.75 16.56 48.14
CA GLY A 549 32.62 17.75 48.16
C GLY A 549 33.45 17.98 46.90
N VAL A 550 33.39 17.08 45.91
CA VAL A 550 34.14 17.20 44.65
C VAL A 550 33.21 17.67 43.53
N ALA A 551 33.67 18.57 42.67
CA ALA A 551 32.89 19.01 41.51
C ALA A 551 32.60 17.84 40.56
N VAL A 552 31.34 17.70 40.13
CA VAL A 552 30.89 16.63 39.24
C VAL A 552 30.19 17.19 38.02
N ARG A 553 30.17 16.38 36.95
CA ARG A 553 29.50 16.66 35.68
C ARG A 553 28.85 15.38 35.19
N VAL A 554 27.91 15.53 34.28
CA VAL A 554 27.34 14.41 33.55
C VAL A 554 28.35 13.82 32.57
N GLY A 555 28.23 12.53 32.27
CA GLY A 555 28.94 11.86 31.19
C GLY A 555 28.40 12.26 29.82
N LEU A 556 28.97 11.65 28.77
CA LEU A 556 28.54 11.87 27.38
C LEU A 556 27.13 11.38 27.10
N ASP A 557 26.60 10.49 27.94
CA ASP A 557 25.21 10.01 27.91
C ASP A 557 24.21 10.99 28.55
N GLY A 558 24.69 12.12 29.09
CA GLY A 558 23.85 13.12 29.77
C GLY A 558 23.59 12.83 31.25
N TYR A 559 24.21 11.82 31.86
CA TYR A 559 23.98 11.45 33.26
C TYR A 559 25.25 11.35 34.10
N PHE A 560 25.13 11.60 35.39
CA PHE A 560 26.14 11.30 36.41
C PHE A 560 25.86 9.92 37.02
N GLN A 561 26.88 9.06 37.04
CA GLN A 561 26.80 7.72 37.59
C GLN A 561 27.08 7.71 39.10
N LEU A 562 26.24 7.00 39.84
CA LEU A 562 26.33 6.84 41.29
C LEU A 562 27.00 5.50 41.66
N ASP A 563 28.30 5.54 41.92
CA ASP A 563 29.06 4.35 42.33
C ASP A 563 29.18 4.18 43.85
N SER A 564 28.86 5.22 44.62
CA SER A 564 28.99 5.20 46.08
C SER A 564 27.99 6.15 46.75
N SER A 565 27.75 5.92 48.04
CA SER A 565 26.93 6.83 48.86
C SER A 565 27.68 8.14 49.13
N GLY A 566 26.95 9.26 49.17
CA GLY A 566 27.55 10.56 49.39
C GLY A 566 26.55 11.72 49.33
N GLN A 567 27.04 12.91 49.62
CA GLN A 567 26.22 14.12 49.60
C GLN A 567 26.27 14.76 48.20
N LEU A 568 25.12 14.85 47.53
CA LEU A 568 24.95 15.61 46.29
C LEU A 568 24.49 17.03 46.61
N ARG A 569 25.18 18.02 46.05
CA ARG A 569 24.93 19.44 46.30
C ARG A 569 24.79 20.19 44.97
N ALA A 570 23.70 20.91 44.83
CA ALA A 570 23.45 21.87 43.77
C ALA A 570 23.56 23.28 44.34
N GLU A 571 24.56 24.04 43.89
CA GLU A 571 24.73 25.46 44.21
C GLU A 571 24.24 26.31 43.05
N ILE A 572 23.16 27.04 43.31
CA ILE A 572 22.40 27.79 42.32
C ILE A 572 22.80 29.26 42.44
N HIS A 573 23.22 29.86 41.34
CA HIS A 573 23.59 31.27 41.28
C HIS A 573 22.54 32.05 40.50
N TYR A 574 22.14 33.22 41.02
CA TYR A 574 21.15 34.10 40.42
C TYR A 574 21.79 35.39 39.88
N ARG A 575 21.13 36.06 38.92
CA ARG A 575 21.65 37.31 38.30
C ARG A 575 21.89 38.44 39.29
N ASN A 576 21.14 38.48 40.39
CA ASN A 576 21.26 39.50 41.42
C ASN A 576 22.45 39.25 42.38
N GLY A 577 23.20 38.15 42.20
CA GLY A 577 24.32 37.76 43.05
C GLY A 577 23.94 36.84 44.20
N ASP A 578 22.66 36.51 44.38
CA ASP A 578 22.22 35.57 45.40
C ASP A 578 22.64 34.14 45.04
N THR A 579 22.87 33.33 46.07
CA THR A 579 23.16 31.90 45.93
C THR A 579 22.22 31.08 46.80
N GLU A 580 21.65 30.02 46.25
CA GLU A 580 20.87 29.01 46.97
C GLU A 580 21.58 27.66 46.88
N VAL A 581 21.46 26.83 47.93
CA VAL A 581 22.10 25.53 47.97
C VAL A 581 21.08 24.46 48.31
N ILE A 582 20.93 23.48 47.42
CA ILE A 582 20.12 22.29 47.66
C ILE A 582 21.06 21.13 47.92
N VAL A 583 20.87 20.44 49.03
CA VAL A 583 21.69 19.29 49.43
C VAL A 583 20.81 18.05 49.53
N LYS A 584 21.29 16.93 48.99
CA LYS A 584 20.64 15.63 49.08
C LYS A 584 21.64 14.55 49.49
N GLU A 585 21.30 13.82 50.55
CA GLU A 585 22.01 12.60 50.92
C GLU A 585 21.62 11.45 49.98
N ILE A 586 22.62 10.88 49.30
CA ILE A 586 22.45 9.78 48.35
C ILE A 586 22.98 8.50 49.02
N SER A 587 22.10 7.51 49.13
CA SER A 587 22.48 6.15 49.55
C SER A 587 22.51 5.23 48.34
N VAL A 588 23.67 4.61 48.11
CA VAL A 588 23.91 3.59 47.08
C VAL A 588 24.15 2.25 47.78
N LYS A 589 23.49 1.19 47.31
CA LYS A 589 23.56 -0.16 47.86
C LYS A 589 23.68 -1.24 46.80
#